data_AF-A0A1M6NJV7-F1
#
_entry.id   AF-A0A1M6NJV7-F1
#
_cell.length_a   1.000
_cell.length_b   1.000
_cell.length_c   1.000
_cell.angle_alpha   90.00
_cell.angle_beta   90.00
_cell.angle_gamma   90.00
#
_symmetry.space_group_name_H-M   'P 1'
#
loop_
_entity.id
_entity.type
_entity.pdbx_description
1 polymer ?
#
loop_
_entity_poly.entity_id
_entity_poly.type
_entity_poly.pdbx_seq_one_letter_code
_entity_poly.pdbx_strand_id
1 'polypeptide(L)'
;MTEKVTQVKLSYGRCAVSPKFFEDFYDDFMDSSPLIRARFENTDMEAQRALLRHGLSHLIMYAAGSHAAGMKVDRLADSHAKGKLDIQPWMYDHWIESLIRTVPRHDKKANAQLLSVWKEMIQMGVDKMISAH
;
A
#
# COMPACT_ATOMS: atom_id res chain seq x y z
N MET A 1 -14.66 -8.99 11.40
CA MET A 1 -14.01 -7.82 10.75
C MET A 1 -13.07 -7.08 11.72
N THR A 2 -13.53 -6.72 12.93
CA THR A 2 -12.75 -5.90 13.89
C THR A 2 -11.42 -6.54 14.33
N GLU A 3 -11.37 -7.85 14.55
CA GLU A 3 -10.15 -8.54 14.95
C GLU A 3 -9.07 -8.53 13.86
N LYS A 4 -9.44 -8.88 12.62
CA LYS A 4 -8.56 -8.80 11.43
C LYS A 4 -7.95 -7.40 11.27
N VAL A 5 -8.80 -6.36 11.40
CA VAL A 5 -8.37 -4.95 11.34
C VAL A 5 -7.34 -4.63 12.42
N THR A 6 -7.58 -5.07 13.66
CA THR A 6 -6.65 -4.85 14.76
C THR A 6 -5.32 -5.55 14.52
N GLN A 7 -5.33 -6.78 14.00
CA GLN A 7 -4.11 -7.52 13.67
C GLN A 7 -3.24 -6.78 12.63
N VAL A 8 -3.86 -6.29 11.54
CA VAL A 8 -3.16 -5.52 10.50
C VAL A 8 -2.66 -4.18 11.04
N LYS A 9 -3.45 -3.45 11.83
CA LYS A 9 -3.00 -2.20 12.47
C LYS A 9 -1.79 -2.41 13.37
N LEU A 10 -1.80 -3.45 14.20
CA LEU A 10 -0.68 -3.78 15.07
C LEU A 10 0.56 -4.23 14.27
N SER A 11 0.35 -5.00 13.20
CA SER A 11 1.42 -5.39 12.26
C SER A 11 2.04 -4.17 11.59
N TYR A 12 1.20 -3.26 11.08
CA TYR A 12 1.65 -2.02 10.46
C TYR A 12 2.43 -1.15 11.45
N GLY A 13 1.95 -1.05 12.70
CA GLY A 13 2.65 -0.34 13.76
C GLY A 13 4.06 -0.88 14.00
N ARG A 14 4.29 -2.20 13.89
CA ARG A 14 5.61 -2.82 13.99
C ARG A 14 6.48 -2.55 12.76
N CYS A 15 5.92 -2.69 11.57
CA CYS A 15 6.61 -2.37 10.32
C CYS A 15 7.06 -0.90 10.27
N ALA A 16 6.17 0.02 10.62
CA ALA A 16 6.38 1.45 10.48
C ALA A 16 7.25 2.09 11.58
N VAL A 17 7.80 1.30 12.51
CA VAL A 17 8.77 1.82 13.52
C VAL A 17 10.02 2.37 12.84
N SER A 18 10.49 1.68 11.79
CA SER A 18 11.71 2.06 11.05
C SER A 18 11.36 2.64 9.67
N PRO A 19 12.07 3.68 9.21
CA PRO A 19 12.01 4.11 7.81
C PRO A 19 12.35 2.99 6.83
N LYS A 20 13.18 2.02 7.26
CA LYS A 20 13.68 0.92 6.42
C LYS A 20 12.57 0.07 5.82
N PHE A 21 11.41 -0.03 6.46
CA PHE A 21 10.24 -0.72 5.89
C PHE A 21 9.80 -0.10 4.56
N PHE A 22 9.77 1.22 4.48
CA PHE A 22 9.32 1.91 3.27
C PHE A 22 10.40 1.93 2.18
N GLU A 23 11.68 1.95 2.56
CA GLU A 23 12.79 1.77 1.63
C GLU A 23 12.74 0.38 1.00
N ASP A 24 12.71 -0.68 1.83
CA ASP A 24 12.66 -2.06 1.37
C ASP A 24 11.42 -2.34 0.50
N PHE A 25 10.29 -1.71 0.83
CA PHE A 25 9.09 -1.78 -0.01
C PHE A 25 9.33 -1.20 -1.40
N TYR A 26 9.93 -0.01 -1.50
CA TYR A 26 10.15 0.63 -2.79
C TYR A 26 11.25 -0.06 -3.60
N ASP A 27 12.27 -0.60 -2.93
CA ASP A 27 13.28 -1.46 -3.58
C ASP A 27 12.57 -2.67 -4.22
N ASP A 28 11.80 -3.44 -3.44
CA ASP A 28 11.06 -4.62 -3.92
C ASP A 28 10.04 -4.25 -5.03
N PHE A 29 9.39 -3.09 -4.94
CA PHE A 29 8.41 -2.63 -5.92
C PHE A 29 9.04 -2.17 -7.24
N MET A 30 10.10 -1.37 -7.19
CA MET A 30 10.81 -0.91 -8.38
C MET A 30 11.63 -2.02 -9.04
N ASP A 31 12.07 -3.04 -8.29
CA ASP A 31 12.69 -4.26 -8.83
C ASP A 31 11.68 -5.17 -9.53
N SER A 32 10.39 -5.05 -9.23
CA SER A 32 9.37 -5.94 -9.78
C SER A 32 9.08 -5.73 -11.27
N SER A 33 9.43 -4.56 -11.84
CA SER A 33 9.30 -4.29 -13.27
C SER A 33 10.11 -3.05 -13.68
N PRO A 34 10.83 -3.09 -14.82
CA PRO A 34 11.51 -1.89 -15.34
C PRO A 34 10.52 -0.76 -15.69
N LEU A 35 9.29 -1.10 -16.08
CA LEU A 35 8.24 -0.10 -16.34
C LEU A 35 7.77 0.59 -15.07
N ILE A 36 7.76 -0.11 -13.94
CA ILE A 36 7.45 0.47 -12.62
C ILE A 36 8.60 1.35 -12.17
N ARG A 37 9.85 0.88 -12.26
CA ARG A 37 11.04 1.67 -11.94
C ARG A 37 11.07 3.02 -12.68
N ALA A 38 10.78 3.00 -13.98
CA ALA A 38 10.75 4.21 -14.81
C ALA A 38 9.78 5.28 -14.28
N ARG A 39 8.69 4.89 -13.62
CA ARG A 39 7.72 5.84 -13.02
C ARG A 39 8.30 6.63 -11.84
N PHE A 40 9.39 6.16 -11.24
CA PHE A 40 9.99 6.76 -10.06
C PHE A 40 11.35 7.44 -10.31
N GLU A 41 11.87 7.44 -11.55
CA GLU A 41 13.21 7.99 -11.89
C GLU A 41 13.41 9.46 -11.47
N ASN A 42 12.34 10.27 -11.53
CA ASN A 42 12.36 11.68 -11.17
C ASN A 42 11.52 11.99 -9.92
N THR A 43 11.40 11.01 -9.01
CA THR A 43 10.60 11.15 -7.79
C THR A 43 11.51 11.42 -6.59
N ASP A 44 11.14 12.42 -5.77
CA ASP A 44 11.72 12.55 -4.43
C ASP A 44 11.26 11.37 -3.57
N MET A 45 12.14 10.38 -3.45
CA MET A 45 11.81 9.14 -2.75
C MET A 45 11.64 9.33 -1.24
N GLU A 46 12.20 10.38 -0.64
CA GLU A 46 11.97 10.69 0.77
C GLU A 46 10.54 11.18 1.00
N ALA A 47 10.12 12.17 0.22
CA ALA A 47 8.74 12.64 0.24
C ALA A 47 7.75 11.52 -0.14
N GLN A 48 8.09 10.70 -1.12
CA GLN A 48 7.26 9.60 -1.60
C GLN A 48 7.08 8.48 -0.54
N ARG A 49 8.10 8.19 0.28
CA ARG A 49 7.98 7.28 1.43
C ARG A 49 7.07 7.85 2.51
N ALA A 50 7.13 9.16 2.77
CA ALA A 50 6.21 9.82 3.70
C ALA A 50 4.75 9.74 3.20
N LEU A 51 4.52 9.99 1.91
CA LEU A 51 3.20 9.83 1.29
C LEU A 51 2.67 8.40 1.39
N LEU A 52 3.53 7.40 1.14
CA LEU A 52 3.17 5.99 1.27
C LEU A 52 2.74 5.63 2.71
N ARG A 53 3.44 6.13 3.73
CA ARG A 53 3.07 5.92 5.14
C ARG A 53 1.63 6.39 5.40
N HIS A 54 1.25 7.55 4.87
CA HIS A 54 -0.11 8.05 4.99
C HIS A 54 -1.10 7.25 4.14
N GLY A 55 -0.73 6.89 2.91
CA GLY A 55 -1.53 6.06 2.01
C GLY A 55 -1.93 4.73 2.62
N LEU A 56 -0.96 3.98 3.15
CA LEU A 56 -1.22 2.70 3.83
C LEU A 56 -2.13 2.86 5.05
N SER A 57 -1.94 3.92 5.84
CA SER A 57 -2.83 4.20 6.98
C SER A 57 -4.27 4.44 6.51
N HIS A 58 -4.47 5.19 5.43
CA HIS A 58 -5.80 5.42 4.87
C HIS A 58 -6.44 4.14 4.33
N LEU A 59 -5.70 3.29 3.62
CA LEU A 59 -6.20 2.01 3.12
C LEU A 59 -6.64 1.08 4.27
N ILE A 60 -5.83 0.97 5.32
CA ILE A 60 -6.16 0.17 6.51
C ILE A 60 -7.40 0.73 7.22
N MET A 61 -7.52 2.05 7.34
CA MET A 61 -8.69 2.69 7.94
C MET A 61 -9.95 2.54 7.07
N TYR A 62 -9.80 2.58 5.75
CA TYR A 62 -10.91 2.36 4.82
C TYR A 62 -11.44 0.93 4.94
N ALA A 63 -10.57 -0.08 4.93
CA ALA A 63 -10.94 -1.47 5.18
C ALA A 63 -11.57 -1.69 6.57
N ALA A 64 -11.25 -0.83 7.54
CA ALA A 64 -11.88 -0.80 8.86
C ALA A 64 -13.27 -0.12 8.89
N GLY A 65 -13.81 0.33 7.75
CA GLY A 65 -15.12 0.97 7.65
C GLY A 65 -15.12 2.48 7.91
N SER A 66 -13.96 3.14 7.91
CA SER A 66 -13.90 4.60 8.12
C SER A 66 -14.41 5.36 6.89
N HIS A 67 -15.52 6.09 7.04
CA HIS A 67 -16.07 6.95 5.99
C HIS A 67 -15.08 8.05 5.58
N ALA A 68 -14.40 8.69 6.53
CA ALA A 68 -13.40 9.73 6.26
C ALA A 68 -12.21 9.19 5.45
N ALA A 69 -11.78 7.96 5.73
CA ALA A 69 -10.76 7.29 4.93
C ALA A 69 -11.26 6.98 3.51
N GLY A 70 -12.55 6.68 3.34
CA GLY A 70 -13.19 6.53 2.04
C GLY A 70 -12.96 7.72 1.11
N MET A 71 -13.18 8.94 1.59
CA MET A 71 -12.91 10.18 0.83
C MET A 71 -11.42 10.37 0.51
N LYS A 72 -10.51 9.86 1.35
CA LYS A 72 -9.06 9.90 1.08
C LYS A 72 -8.68 8.90 -0.02
N VAL A 73 -9.29 7.70 -0.02
CA VAL A 73 -9.12 6.72 -1.10
C VAL A 73 -9.66 7.28 -2.42
N ASP A 74 -10.78 8.02 -2.42
CA ASP A 74 -11.29 8.69 -3.63
C ASP A 74 -10.28 9.69 -4.22
N ARG A 75 -9.61 10.47 -3.36
CA ARG A 75 -8.55 11.39 -3.80
C ARG A 75 -7.30 10.66 -4.33
N LEU A 76 -6.98 9.50 -3.76
CA LEU A 76 -5.90 8.66 -4.29
C LEU A 76 -6.26 8.10 -5.66
N ALA A 77 -7.51 7.64 -5.84
CA ALA A 77 -7.99 7.16 -7.13
C ALA A 77 -7.89 8.25 -8.20
N ASP A 78 -8.37 9.45 -7.89
CA ASP A 78 -8.30 10.62 -8.77
C ASP A 78 -6.86 11.02 -9.12
N SER A 79 -5.90 10.94 -8.18
CA SER A 79 -4.49 11.20 -8.50
C SER A 79 -3.87 10.12 -9.40
N HIS A 80 -4.31 8.87 -9.26
CA HIS A 80 -3.80 7.72 -10.02
C HIS A 80 -4.51 7.50 -11.37
N ALA A 81 -5.59 8.25 -11.63
CA ALA A 81 -6.40 8.13 -12.83
C ALA A 81 -5.61 8.37 -14.13
N LYS A 82 -6.14 7.84 -15.24
CA LYS A 82 -5.57 7.98 -16.60
C LYS A 82 -5.26 9.42 -17.01
N GLY A 83 -6.08 10.38 -16.57
CA GLY A 83 -5.88 11.81 -16.86
C GLY A 83 -4.82 12.50 -16.00
N LYS A 84 -4.20 11.78 -15.05
CA LYS A 84 -3.19 12.31 -14.12
C LYS A 84 -1.92 11.48 -14.16
N LEU A 85 -1.67 10.65 -13.14
CA LEU A 85 -0.46 9.82 -13.09
C LEU A 85 -0.53 8.61 -14.05
N ASP A 86 -1.73 8.26 -14.52
CA ASP A 86 -1.95 7.15 -15.46
C ASP A 86 -1.35 5.82 -14.97
N ILE A 87 -1.66 5.49 -13.72
CA ILE A 87 -1.19 4.26 -13.08
C ILE A 87 -2.05 3.10 -13.59
N GLN A 88 -1.42 2.24 -14.37
CA GLN A 88 -2.11 1.14 -15.03
C GLN A 88 -2.58 0.09 -14.01
N PRO A 89 -3.76 -0.54 -14.18
CA PRO A 89 -4.30 -1.52 -13.25
C PRO A 89 -3.33 -2.67 -12.88
N TRP A 90 -2.54 -3.15 -13.85
CA TRP A 90 -1.58 -4.23 -13.61
C TRP A 90 -0.45 -3.85 -12.63
N MET A 91 -0.15 -2.55 -12.45
CA MET A 91 0.88 -2.11 -11.51
C MET A 91 0.47 -2.32 -10.05
N TYR A 92 -0.84 -2.38 -9.76
CA TYR A 92 -1.31 -2.59 -8.39
C TYR A 92 -1.04 -4.01 -7.89
N ASP A 93 -1.06 -5.02 -8.77
CA ASP A 93 -0.70 -6.39 -8.38
C ASP A 93 0.75 -6.45 -7.91
N HIS A 94 1.67 -5.85 -8.69
CA HIS A 94 3.07 -5.70 -8.31
C HIS A 94 3.25 -4.94 -6.99
N TRP A 95 2.48 -3.87 -6.79
CA TRP A 95 2.52 -3.05 -5.58
C TRP A 95 2.07 -3.85 -4.35
N ILE A 96 0.95 -4.57 -4.44
CA ILE A 96 0.42 -5.42 -3.36
C ILE A 96 1.41 -6.53 -3.05
N GLU A 97 1.92 -7.24 -4.06
CA GLU A 97 2.86 -8.33 -3.83
C GLU A 97 4.15 -7.85 -3.17
N SER A 98 4.67 -6.69 -3.56
CA SER A 98 5.86 -6.09 -2.96
C SER A 98 5.61 -5.73 -1.49
N LEU A 99 4.44 -5.16 -1.17
CA LEU A 99 4.03 -4.91 0.21
C LEU A 99 4.00 -6.21 1.03
N ILE A 100 3.33 -7.25 0.52
CA ILE A 100 3.18 -8.53 1.23
C ILE A 100 4.53 -9.22 1.43
N ARG A 101 5.46 -9.14 0.46
CA ARG A 101 6.84 -9.62 0.62
C ARG A 101 7.63 -8.83 1.66
N THR A 102 7.36 -7.53 1.77
CA THR A 102 8.09 -6.64 2.68
C THR A 102 7.67 -6.84 4.15
N VAL A 103 6.38 -7.04 4.42
CA VAL A 103 5.83 -7.17 5.79
C VAL A 103 6.61 -8.16 6.69
N PRO A 104 6.87 -9.42 6.32
CA PRO A 104 7.53 -10.38 7.22
C PRO A 104 9.01 -10.05 7.51
N ARG A 105 9.65 -9.20 6.69
CA ARG A 105 11.02 -8.72 6.97
C ARG A 105 11.03 -7.80 8.21
N HIS A 106 9.96 -7.03 8.39
CA HIS A 106 9.82 -5.97 9.40
C HIS A 106 8.86 -6.30 10.54
N ASP A 107 7.99 -7.29 10.37
CA ASP A 107 7.12 -7.83 11.43
C ASP A 107 7.47 -9.29 11.72
N LYS A 108 8.23 -9.53 12.80
CA LYS A 108 8.59 -10.89 13.24
C LYS A 108 7.40 -11.74 13.71
N LYS A 109 6.21 -11.14 13.90
CA LYS A 109 4.97 -11.84 14.22
C LYS A 109 4.14 -12.15 12.97
N ALA A 110 4.58 -11.74 11.78
CA ALA A 110 3.89 -12.05 10.54
C ALA A 110 3.90 -13.55 10.27
N ASN A 111 2.73 -14.10 9.97
CA ASN A 111 2.53 -15.47 9.53
C ASN A 111 1.63 -15.48 8.29
N ALA A 112 1.48 -16.64 7.64
CA ALA A 112 0.71 -16.76 6.40
C ALA A 112 -0.73 -16.22 6.54
N GLN A 113 -1.38 -16.45 7.69
CA GLN A 113 -2.74 -15.96 7.93
C GLN A 113 -2.79 -14.42 8.00
N LEU A 114 -1.88 -13.80 8.74
CA LEU A 114 -1.78 -12.34 8.82
C LEU A 114 -1.46 -11.72 7.46
N LEU A 115 -0.58 -12.34 6.66
CA LEU A 115 -0.28 -11.86 5.30
C LEU A 115 -1.51 -11.96 4.37
N SER A 116 -2.32 -13.00 4.50
CA SER A 116 -3.58 -13.11 3.77
C SER A 116 -4.55 -11.99 4.14
N VAL A 117 -4.66 -11.66 5.44
CA VAL A 117 -5.52 -10.55 5.92
C VAL A 117 -5.00 -9.19 5.46
N TRP A 118 -3.68 -8.99 5.47
CA TRP A 118 -3.05 -7.81 4.88
C TRP A 118 -3.45 -7.62 3.41
N LYS A 119 -3.31 -8.69 2.62
CA LYS A 119 -3.66 -8.67 1.19
C LYS A 119 -5.14 -8.34 1.00
N GLU A 120 -6.03 -9.02 1.72
CA GLU A 120 -7.49 -8.79 1.69
C GLU A 120 -7.83 -7.32 1.97
N MET A 121 -7.31 -6.75 3.06
CA MET A 121 -7.64 -5.38 3.48
C MET A 121 -7.12 -4.33 2.49
N ILE A 122 -5.91 -4.52 1.98
CA ILE A 122 -5.31 -3.58 1.03
C ILE A 122 -6.01 -3.66 -0.33
N GLN A 123 -6.37 -4.87 -0.78
CA GLN A 123 -7.11 -5.10 -2.01
C GLN A 123 -8.42 -4.31 -2.03
N MET A 124 -9.17 -4.25 -0.92
CA MET A 124 -10.42 -3.48 -0.86
C MET A 124 -10.26 -2.01 -1.28
N GLY A 125 -9.18 -1.36 -0.84
CA GLY A 125 -8.91 0.03 -1.20
C GLY A 125 -8.37 0.19 -2.63
N VAL A 126 -7.55 -0.76 -3.09
CA VAL A 126 -7.05 -0.81 -4.47
C VAL A 126 -8.19 -1.04 -5.46
N ASP A 127 -9.10 -1.97 -5.19
CA ASP A 127 -10.28 -2.24 -6.02
C ASP A 127 -11.14 -0.99 -6.18
N LYS A 128 -11.31 -0.23 -5.09
CA LYS A 128 -11.98 1.07 -5.14
C LYS A 128 -11.26 2.05 -6.07
N MET A 129 -9.93 2.12 -6.02
CA MET A 129 -9.14 2.98 -6.92
C MET A 129 -9.26 2.55 -8.38
N ILE A 130 -9.19 1.25 -8.67
CA ILE A 130 -9.32 0.70 -10.02
C ILE A 130 -10.73 0.93 -10.58
N SER A 131 -11.77 0.79 -9.76
CA SER A 131 -13.17 0.98 -10.19
C SER A 131 -13.48 2.42 -10.64
N ALA A 132 -12.65 3.38 -10.24
CA ALA A 132 -12.78 4.80 -10.58
C ALA A 132 -11.82 5.25 -11.69
N HIS A 133 -11.05 4.33 -12.27
CA HIS A 133 -10.00 4.60 -13.27
C HIS A 133 -10.57 4.90 -14.67
#